data_AF-A0AAP1E9P7-F1
#
_entry.id   AF-A0AAP1E9P7-F1
#
_cell.length_a   1.000
_cell.length_b   1.000
_cell.length_c   1.000
_cell.angle_alpha   90.00
_cell.angle_beta   90.00
_cell.angle_gamma   90.00
#
_symmetry.space_group_name_H-M   'P 1'
#
loop_
_entity.id
_entity.type
_entity.pdbx_description
1 polymer ?
#
loop_
_entity_poly.entity_id
_entity_poly.type
_entity_poly.pdbx_seq_one_letter_code
_entity_poly.pdbx_strand_id
1 'polypeptide(L)' 'MVSAGIEAMNVFGGTAYLDVMELAKYRHLDTARFENLLMKEKAVALPYEDPVTFGVNAAKHITSGLI' A
#
# COMPACT_ATOMS: atom_id res chain seq x y z
N MET A 1 -28.35 -17.18 -16.98
CA MET A 1 -27.73 -16.50 -15.81
C MET A 1 -26.31 -16.15 -16.23
N VAL A 2 -25.85 -14.91 -16.00
CA VAL A 2 -24.49 -14.44 -16.39
C VAL A 2 -23.57 -14.50 -15.17
N SER A 3 -22.37 -15.04 -15.35
CA SER A 3 -21.33 -15.11 -14.32
C SER A 3 -20.70 -13.73 -14.10
N ALA A 4 -20.42 -13.38 -12.85
CA ALA A 4 -19.76 -12.13 -12.47
C ALA A 4 -18.71 -12.36 -11.38
N GLY A 5 -17.58 -11.65 -11.43
CA GLY A 5 -16.48 -11.79 -10.48
C GLY A 5 -15.26 -10.95 -10.83
N ILE A 6 -14.18 -11.15 -10.07
CA ILE A 6 -12.88 -10.53 -10.33
C ILE A 6 -12.14 -11.35 -11.38
N GLU A 7 -11.89 -10.77 -12.55
CA GLU A 7 -11.13 -11.43 -13.62
C GLU A 7 -9.61 -11.28 -13.43
N ALA A 8 -9.19 -10.14 -12.87
CA ALA A 8 -7.81 -9.87 -12.47
C ALA A 8 -7.79 -8.78 -11.37
N MET A 9 -6.80 -8.84 -10.48
CA MET A 9 -6.55 -7.84 -9.45
C MET A 9 -5.06 -7.68 -9.24
N ASN A 10 -4.61 -6.46 -8.96
CA ASN A 10 -3.23 -6.15 -8.66
C ASN A 10 -3.17 -5.06 -7.59
N VAL A 11 -2.03 -4.94 -6.91
CA VAL A 11 -1.81 -3.98 -5.84
C VAL A 11 -0.53 -3.19 -6.13
N PHE A 12 -0.58 -1.88 -5.90
CA PHE A 12 0.61 -1.04 -5.81
C PHE A 12 0.72 -0.46 -4.39
N GLY A 13 1.66 -0.99 -3.62
CA GLY A 13 1.86 -0.66 -2.20
C GLY A 13 2.71 0.58 -1.93
N GLY A 14 2.84 1.48 -2.91
CA GLY A 14 3.73 2.65 -2.84
C GLY A 14 5.20 2.31 -3.11
N THR A 15 5.98 3.35 -3.44
CA THR A 15 7.40 3.20 -3.79
C THR A 15 8.31 3.16 -2.55
N ALA A 16 7.85 3.73 -1.43
CA ALA A 16 8.59 3.76 -0.17
C ALA A 16 7.69 3.36 1.01
N TYR A 17 8.32 2.83 2.06
CA TYR A 17 7.66 2.49 3.31
C TYR A 17 8.54 2.89 4.50
N LEU A 18 7.93 2.94 5.68
CA LEU A 18 8.63 3.15 6.96
C LEU A 18 8.21 2.07 7.96
N ASP A 19 9.16 1.63 8.79
CA ASP A 19 8.90 0.77 9.94
C ASP A 19 8.07 1.53 11.00
N VAL A 20 6.93 0.95 11.36
CA VAL A 20 5.97 1.59 12.27
C VAL A 20 6.49 1.62 13.71
N MET A 21 7.30 0.63 14.12
CA MET A 21 7.88 0.56 15.46
C MET A 21 9.01 1.58 15.63
N GLU A 22 9.84 1.78 14.61
CA GLU A 22 10.84 2.86 14.58
C GLU A 22 10.17 4.23 14.70
N LEU A 23 9.10 4.47 13.94
CA LEU A 23 8.34 5.71 14.02
C LEU A 23 7.69 5.90 15.41
N ALA A 24 7.13 4.84 16.01
CA ALA A 24 6.52 4.91 17.34
C ALA A 24 7.56 5.27 18.42
N LYS A 25 8.75 4.64 18.37
CA LYS A 25 9.87 4.95 19.27
C LYS A 25 10.34 6.39 19.09
N TYR A 26 10.53 6.83 17.85
CA TYR A 26 10.95 8.20 17.53
C TYR A 26 9.94 9.25 18.02
N ARG A 27 8.65 8.92 18.01
CA ARG A 27 7.57 9.80 18.49
C ARG A 27 7.31 9.69 20.00
N HIS A 28 8.10 8.92 20.74
CA HIS A 28 7.91 8.67 22.18
C HIS A 28 6.53 8.11 22.53
N LEU A 29 5.98 7.24 21.66
CA LEU A 29 4.70 6.56 21.89
C LEU A 29 4.90 5.27 22.68
N ASP A 30 3.85 4.83 23.37
CA ASP A 30 3.83 3.54 24.07
C ASP A 30 3.91 2.37 23.07
N THR A 31 5.07 1.71 23.03
CA THR A 31 5.35 0.61 22.11
C THR A 31 4.55 -0.66 22.41
N ALA A 32 4.12 -0.87 23.67
CA ALA A 32 3.30 -2.03 24.04
C ALA A 32 1.93 -1.99 23.34
N ARG A 33 1.40 -0.79 23.06
CA ARG A 33 0.17 -0.63 22.27
C ARG A 33 0.39 -0.99 20.81
N PHE A 34 1.54 -0.65 20.23
CA PHE A 34 1.82 -0.89 18.82
C PHE A 34 2.10 -2.35 18.49
N GLU A 35 2.72 -3.11 19.41
CA GLU A 35 2.93 -4.56 19.24
C GLU A 35 1.60 -5.32 19.09
N ASN A 36 0.54 -4.86 19.76
CA ASN A 36 -0.79 -5.46 19.68
C ASN A 36 -1.55 -5.14 18.37
N LEU A 37 -1.06 -4.20 17.55
CA LEU A 37 -1.74 -3.79 16.31
C LEU A 37 -1.37 -4.67 15.11
N LEU A 38 -0.39 -5.58 15.26
CA LEU A 38 0.13 -6.41 14.17
C LEU A 38 0.64 -5.59 12.95
N MET A 39 0.98 -4.32 13.17
CA MET A 39 1.52 -3.43 12.15
C MET A 39 3.04 -3.54 12.12
N LYS A 40 3.60 -3.69 10.91
CA LYS A 40 5.05 -3.71 10.69
C LYS A 40 5.48 -2.48 9.91
N GLU A 41 4.87 -2.29 8.76
CA GLU A 41 5.29 -1.27 7.79
C GLU A 41 4.08 -0.45 7.35
N LYS A 42 4.35 0.81 6.99
CA LYS A 42 3.37 1.70 6.37
C LYS A 42 3.95 2.28 5.09
N ALA A 43 3.24 2.15 3.98
CA ALA A 43 3.55 2.84 2.74
C ALA A 43 3.45 4.36 2.90
N VAL A 44 4.40 5.10 2.32
CA VAL A 44 4.44 6.56 2.34
C VAL A 44 4.58 7.05 0.91
N ALA A 45 3.58 7.81 0.45
CA ALA A 45 3.64 8.47 -0.85
C ALA A 45 4.73 9.54 -0.84
N LEU A 46 5.60 9.51 -1.85
CA LEU A 46 6.61 10.54 -2.07
C LEU A 46 5.96 11.85 -2.57
N PRO A 47 6.63 13.01 -2.48
CA PRO A 47 6.03 14.29 -2.86
C PRO A 47 5.55 14.40 -4.31
N TYR A 48 6.08 13.55 -5.18
CA TYR A 48 5.72 13.47 -6.60
C TYR A 48 4.79 12.30 -6.92
N GLU A 49 4.35 11.53 -5.93
CA GLU A 49 3.34 10.50 -6.10
C GLU A 49 1.99 11.02 -5.64
N ASP A 50 0.97 10.74 -6.43
CA ASP A 50 -0.41 11.11 -6.18
C ASP A 50 -1.35 9.92 -6.42
N PRO A 51 -2.66 10.06 -6.13
CA PRO A 51 -3.60 8.97 -6.37
C PRO A 51 -3.64 8.50 -7.84
N VAL A 52 -3.37 9.38 -8.81
CA VAL A 52 -3.28 9.00 -10.23
C VAL A 52 -2.10 8.07 -10.46
N THR A 53 -0.93 8.41 -9.94
CA THR A 53 0.29 7.59 -10.00
C THR A 53 0.07 6.21 -9.39
N PHE A 54 -0.54 6.14 -8.21
CA PHE A 54 -0.86 4.87 -7.55
C PHE A 54 -1.85 4.03 -8.35
N GLY A 55 -2.92 4.64 -8.87
CA GLY A 55 -3.94 3.95 -9.67
C GLY A 55 -3.37 3.41 -10.98
N VAL A 56 -2.59 4.22 -11.70
CA VAL A 56 -1.93 3.80 -12.94
C VAL A 56 -0.97 2.65 -12.67
N ASN A 57 -0.11 2.74 -11.66
CA ASN A 57 0.86 1.68 -11.36
C ASN A 57 0.18 0.38 -10.91
N ALA A 58 -0.94 0.45 -10.19
CA ALA A 58 -1.73 -0.73 -9.84
C ALA A 58 -2.36 -1.37 -11.08
N ALA A 59 -2.96 -0.57 -11.98
CA ALA A 59 -3.71 -1.08 -13.13
C ALA A 59 -2.83 -1.42 -14.36
N LYS A 60 -1.62 -0.87 -14.46
CA LYS A 60 -0.75 -0.99 -15.64
C LYS A 60 -0.49 -2.45 -16.04
N HIS A 61 -0.20 -3.32 -15.08
CA HIS A 61 0.08 -4.73 -15.36
C HIS A 61 -1.16 -5.51 -15.83
N ILE A 62 -2.34 -5.12 -15.38
CA ILE A 62 -3.61 -5.72 -15.82
C ILE A 62 -3.93 -5.26 -17.25
N THR A 63 -3.79 -3.96 -17.51
CA THR A 63 -4.15 -3.36 -18.80
C THR A 63 -3.15 -3.63 -19.91
N SER A 64 -1.85 -3.75 -19.59
CA SER A 64 -0.83 -4.07 -20.59
C SER A 64 -0.94 -5.50 -21.15
N GLY A 65 -1.64 -6.40 -20.46
CA GLY A 65 -1.94 -7.75 -20.98
C GLY A 65 -3.21 -7.80 -21.85
N LEU A 66 -3.93 -6.68 -22.00
CA LEU A 66 -5.19 -6.59 -22.74
C LEU A 66 -5.06 -5.90 -24.11
N ILE A 67 -3.90 -5.31 -24.41
CA ILE A 67 -3.56 -4.64 -25.69
C ILE A 67 -2.47 -5.45 -26.38
#